data_AF-A6IAZ4-F1
#
_entry.id   AF-A6IAZ4-F1
#
_cell.length_a   1.000
_cell.length_b   1.000
_cell.length_c   1.000
_cell.angle_alpha   90.00
_cell.angle_beta   90.00
_cell.angle_gamma   90.00
#
_symmetry.space_group_name_H-M   'P 1'
#
loop_
_entity.id
_entity.type
_entity.pdbx_description
1 polymer ?
#
loop_
_entity_poly.entity_id
_entity_poly.type
_entity_poly.pdbx_seq_one_letter_code
_entity_poly.pdbx_strand_id
1 'polypeptide(L)' 'MVSRAEIDMLDIRANFKRLYGKSLYSFIKGDTSGDYRKVLLILCGGDD' A
#
# COMPACT_ATOMS: atom_id res chain seq x y z
N MET A 1 2.29 2.18 -7.61
CA MET A 1 1.32 1.10 -7.31
C MET A 1 1.20 0.17 -8.50
N VAL A 2 0.58 0.57 -9.61
CA VAL A 2 0.31 -0.32 -10.77
C VAL A 2 1.55 -1.06 -11.29
N SER A 3 2.66 -0.37 -11.57
CA SER A 3 3.86 -0.98 -12.18
C SER A 3 4.63 -1.96 -11.28
N ARG A 4 4.38 -1.97 -9.97
CA ARG A 4 5.13 -2.77 -8.99
C ARG A 4 4.25 -3.78 -8.24
N ALA A 5 2.94 -3.73 -8.46
CA ALA A 5 1.95 -4.54 -7.75
C ALA A 5 2.25 -6.05 -7.86
N GLU A 6 2.67 -6.50 -9.05
CA GLU A 6 2.95 -7.91 -9.34
C GLU A 6 4.46 -8.26 -9.33
N ILE A 7 5.32 -7.30 -9.01
CA ILE A 7 6.78 -7.49 -9.05
C ILE A 7 7.33 -7.68 -7.63
N ASP A 8 7.19 -6.66 -6.79
CA ASP A 8 7.87 -6.57 -5.49
C ASP A 8 7.07 -5.78 -4.45
N MET A 9 5.74 -5.76 -4.58
CA MET A 9 4.87 -4.99 -3.69
C MET A 9 5.01 -5.38 -2.21
N LEU A 10 5.28 -6.66 -1.92
CA LEU A 10 5.52 -7.15 -0.56
C LEU A 10 6.81 -6.57 0.05
N ASP A 11 7.89 -6.51 -0.72
CA ASP A 11 9.16 -5.94 -0.26
C ASP A 11 9.03 -4.43 -0.02
N ILE A 12 8.31 -3.73 -0.90
CA ILE A 12 8.02 -2.30 -0.75
C ILE A 12 7.22 -2.06 0.53
N ARG A 13 6.19 -2.86 0.81
CA ARG A 13 5.39 -2.76 2.05
C ARG A 13 6.23 -2.94 3.30
N ALA A 14 7.06 -3.99 3.35
CA ALA A 14 7.94 -4.26 4.48
C ALA A 14 8.94 -3.12 4.71
N ASN A 15 9.56 -2.63 3.63
CA ASN A 15 10.50 -1.50 3.70
C ASN A 15 9.81 -0.20 4.11
N PHE A 16 8.61 0.07 3.60
CA PHE A 16 7.82 1.25 3.97
C PHE A 16 7.48 1.24 5.47
N LYS A 17 7.03 0.09 6.00
CA LYS A 17 6.73 -0.06 7.43
C LYS A 17 7.99 0.13 8.29
N ARG A 18 9.14 -0.39 7.86
CA ARG A 18 10.44 -0.20 8.55
C ARG A 18 10.88 1.27 8.58
N LEU A 19 10.69 2.00 7.48
CA LEU A 19 11.15 3.39 7.35
C LEU A 19 10.22 4.40 8.02
N TYR A 20 8.91 4.19 7.95
CA TYR A 20 7.90 5.18 8.37
C TYR A 20 7.09 4.77 9.61
N GLY A 21 7.30 3.57 10.15
CA GLY A 21 6.62 3.08 11.35
C GLY A 21 5.13 2.80 11.19
N LYS A 22 4.59 2.87 9.97
CA LYS A 22 3.18 2.60 9.64
C LYS A 22 3.08 1.77 8.36
N SER A 23 2.05 0.94 8.25
CA SER A 23 1.85 0.15 7.02
C SER A 23 1.51 1.05 5.83
N LEU A 24 1.96 0.63 4.65
CA LEU A 24 1.61 1.30 3.40
C LEU A 24 0.08 1.31 3.20
N TYR A 25 -0.59 0.23 3.59
CA TYR A 25 -2.04 0.10 3.55
C TYR A 25 -2.75 1.15 4.40
N SER A 26 -2.36 1.32 5.67
CA SER A 26 -2.92 2.35 6.56
C SER A 26 -2.64 3.76 6.03
N PHE A 27 -1.48 3.98 5.42
CA PHE A 27 -1.14 5.27 4.83
C PHE A 27 -2.09 5.62 3.67
N ILE A 28 -2.27 4.70 2.72
CA ILE A 28 -3.19 4.87 1.59
C ILE A 28 -4.62 5.11 2.07
N LYS A 29 -5.07 4.33 3.08
CA LYS A 29 -6.43 4.44 3.63
C LYS A 29 -6.72 5.82 4.23
N GLY A 30 -5.72 6.45 4.85
CA GLY A 30 -5.85 7.77 5.46
C GLY A 30 -5.78 8.92 4.45
N ASP A 31 -4.97 8.78 3.40
CA ASP A 31 -4.62 9.89 2.50
C ASP A 31 -5.50 9.97 1.23
N THR A 32 -6.10 8.86 0.82
CA THR A 32 -6.96 8.78 -0.39
C THR A 32 -8.41 8.58 -0.01
N SER A 33 -9.38 8.74 -0.92
CA SER A 33 -10.82 8.50 -0.64
C SER A 33 -11.58 7.92 -1.84
N GLY A 34 -12.84 7.55 -1.63
CA GLY A 34 -13.72 7.02 -2.69
C GLY A 34 -13.23 5.72 -3.32
N ASP A 35 -13.59 5.51 -4.60
CA ASP A 35 -13.20 4.31 -5.33
C ASP A 35 -11.71 4.28 -5.69
N TYR A 36 -11.09 5.46 -5.78
CA TYR A 36 -9.64 5.55 -5.94
C TYR A 36 -8.90 4.87 -4.78
N ARG A 37 -9.33 5.13 -3.53
CA ARG A 37 -8.83 4.41 -2.35
C ARG A 37 -9.00 2.91 -2.50
N LYS A 38 -10.20 2.45 -2.88
CA LYS A 38 -10.49 1.01 -2.98
C LYS A 38 -9.56 0.32 -3.96
N VAL A 39 -9.39 0.89 -5.17
CA VAL A 39 -8.50 0.33 -6.20
C VAL A 39 -7.04 0.29 -5.71
N LEU A 40 -6.58 1.36 -5.05
CA LEU A 40 -5.24 1.40 -4.49
C LEU A 40 -5.04 0.35 -3.39
N LEU A 41 -5.99 0.20 -2.47
CA LEU A 41 -5.88 -0.83 -1.43
C LEU A 41 -5.86 -2.25 -2.02
N ILE A 42 -6.64 -2.51 -3.07
CA ILE A 42 -6.58 -3.80 -3.80
C ILE A 42 -5.19 -4.01 -4.42
N LEU A 43 -4.63 -2.99 -5.07
CA LEU A 43 -3.29 -3.07 -5.65
C LEU A 43 -2.17 -3.20 -4.59
N CYS A 44 -2.38 -2.63 -3.40
CA CYS A 44 -1.48 -2.77 -2.27
C CYS A 44 -1.53 -4.19 -1.67
N GLY A 45 -2.70 -4.84 -1.73
CA GLY A 45 -2.98 -6.13 -1.11
C GLY A 45 -3.56 -6.00 0.29
N GLY A 46 -3.04 -6.79 1.24
CA GLY A 46 -3.49 -6.80 2.64
C GLY A 46 -2.85 -5.71 3.51
N ASP A 47 -3.22 -5.70 4.79
CA ASP A 47 -2.48 -4.96 5.83
C ASP A 47 -1.37 -5.85 6.41
N ASP A 48 -0.29 -5.24 6.91
CA ASP A 48 0.88 -5.90 7.53
C ASP A 48 0.91 -5.75 9.05
#